data_AF-A0A813PR62-F1
#
_entry.id   AF-A0A813PR62-F1
#
_cell.length_a   1.000
_cell.length_b   1.000
_cell.length_c   1.000
_cell.angle_alpha   90.00
_cell.angle_beta   90.00
_cell.angle_gamma   90.00
#
_symmetry.space_group_name_H-M   'P 1'
#
loop_
_entity.id
_entity.type
_entity.pdbx_description
1 polymer ?
#
loop_
_entity_poly.entity_id
_entity_poly.type
_entity_poly.pdbx_seq_one_letter_code
_entity_poly.pdbx_strand_id
1 'polypeptide(L)'
;MTKLTFPPDAENNNNSTTKEVDNREEFSSLLKKIEHLKIPNNDDFQEHENTLQLLLNYASIHFESPKYSQLMQSMLLILVNYSNKTVLVPCLIKTDYPSVLLTWLNLISNRELSRDADRLVGVIYNISRHENGIQVLNSLNTTNKLKEFQKHHQNSDINILCMMTMALLSTPEQIKNDRRRMNNILDQLLEIIVNASKQSFDYLYRVWHISEPLIVSVRLICYDRTLDYILQHA
;
A
#
# COMPACT_ATOMS: atom_id res chain seq x y z
N MET A 1 10.90 20.00 -64.21
CA MET A 1 10.38 18.91 -63.35
C MET A 1 11.55 18.02 -62.96
N THR A 2 11.62 17.73 -61.68
CA THR A 2 12.84 17.57 -60.88
C THR A 2 13.35 16.13 -60.87
N LYS A 3 14.69 15.97 -60.91
CA LYS A 3 15.40 14.71 -60.70
C LYS A 3 15.25 14.25 -59.24
N LEU A 4 15.01 12.97 -59.04
CA LEU A 4 15.21 12.28 -57.75
C LEU A 4 16.32 11.25 -57.95
N THR A 5 17.47 11.55 -57.35
CA THR A 5 18.59 10.62 -57.10
C THR A 5 18.80 10.60 -55.60
N PHE A 6 18.83 9.41 -55.01
CA PHE A 6 19.22 9.19 -53.61
C PHE A 6 20.71 9.49 -53.39
N PRO A 7 21.08 9.89 -52.17
CA PRO A 7 22.35 9.51 -51.56
C PRO A 7 22.18 8.70 -50.25
N PRO A 8 23.26 8.07 -49.78
CA PRO A 8 23.24 6.87 -48.92
C PRO A 8 23.28 7.16 -47.41
N ASP A 9 23.03 6.11 -46.63
CA ASP A 9 23.10 6.07 -45.17
C ASP A 9 24.43 6.58 -44.59
N ALA A 10 24.38 7.34 -43.49
CA ALA A 10 25.43 7.41 -42.48
C ALA A 10 24.90 7.97 -41.14
N GLU A 11 24.83 7.07 -40.15
CA GLU A 11 25.28 7.23 -38.75
C GLU A 11 24.93 8.53 -37.99
N ASN A 12 24.04 8.42 -36.98
CA ASN A 12 24.47 8.45 -35.56
C ASN A 12 23.25 8.26 -34.64
N ASN A 13 23.08 7.05 -34.09
CA ASN A 13 22.09 6.78 -33.04
C ASN A 13 22.61 5.71 -32.08
N ASN A 14 23.73 5.98 -31.40
CA ASN A 14 24.36 5.02 -30.47
C ASN A 14 24.43 5.48 -29.00
N ASN A 15 23.71 6.54 -28.60
CA ASN A 15 23.73 7.03 -27.21
C ASN A 15 22.49 6.66 -26.37
N SER A 16 21.49 5.98 -26.94
CA SER A 16 20.25 5.60 -26.25
C SER A 16 20.27 4.18 -25.66
N THR A 17 21.03 3.27 -26.28
CA THR A 17 20.98 1.83 -26.00
C THR A 17 21.87 1.42 -24.84
N THR A 18 23.02 2.08 -24.64
CA THR A 18 23.98 1.74 -23.58
C THR A 18 23.47 2.06 -22.18
N LYS A 19 22.77 3.19 -21.99
CA LYS A 19 22.15 3.54 -20.69
C LYS A 19 20.95 2.67 -20.32
N GLU A 20 20.15 2.23 -21.30
CA GLU A 20 19.04 1.31 -21.05
C GLU A 20 19.51 -0.12 -20.78
N VAL A 21 20.64 -0.53 -21.36
CA VAL A 21 21.24 -1.84 -21.13
C VAL A 21 21.91 -1.91 -19.75
N ASP A 22 22.64 -0.87 -19.32
CA ASP A 22 23.22 -0.79 -17.97
C ASP A 22 22.15 -0.85 -16.88
N ASN A 23 21.05 -0.09 -17.03
CA ASN A 23 19.93 -0.15 -16.08
C ASN A 23 19.25 -1.53 -16.06
N ARG A 24 19.20 -2.26 -17.19
CA ARG A 24 18.58 -3.59 -17.25
C ARG A 24 19.42 -4.66 -16.58
N GLU A 25 20.75 -4.63 -16.71
CA GLU A 25 21.63 -5.59 -16.04
C GLU A 25 21.68 -5.37 -14.53
N GLU A 26 21.75 -4.10 -14.10
CA GLU A 26 21.71 -3.74 -12.68
C GLU A 26 20.36 -4.13 -12.04
N PHE A 27 19.25 -3.96 -12.76
CA PHE A 27 17.92 -4.34 -12.30
C PHE A 27 17.64 -5.85 -12.39
N SER A 28 18.23 -6.57 -13.37
CA SER A 28 18.16 -8.03 -13.46
C SER A 28 18.95 -8.69 -12.32
N SER A 29 20.09 -8.10 -11.94
CA SER A 29 20.84 -8.44 -10.73
C SER A 29 20.01 -8.17 -9.46
N LEU A 30 19.29 -7.04 -9.41
CA LEU A 30 18.35 -6.71 -8.34
C LEU A 30 17.22 -7.75 -8.24
N LEU A 31 16.60 -8.13 -9.36
CA LEU A 31 15.54 -9.14 -9.43
C LEU A 31 16.00 -10.52 -8.95
N LYS A 32 17.22 -10.94 -9.33
CA LYS A 32 17.81 -12.19 -8.82
C LYS A 32 18.13 -12.13 -7.33
N LYS A 33 18.52 -10.96 -6.81
CA LYS A 33 18.62 -10.73 -5.36
C LYS A 33 17.23 -10.76 -4.69
N ILE A 34 16.20 -10.28 -5.37
CA ILE A 34 14.80 -10.18 -4.88
C ILE A 34 14.06 -11.52 -4.85
N GLU A 35 14.22 -12.39 -5.84
CA GLU A 35 13.61 -13.74 -5.83
C GLU A 35 14.07 -14.60 -4.64
N HIS A 36 15.19 -14.20 -4.00
CA HIS A 36 15.74 -14.82 -2.80
C HIS A 36 15.78 -13.89 -1.59
N LEU A 37 15.20 -12.69 -1.65
CA LEU A 37 15.11 -11.76 -0.53
C LEU A 37 14.11 -12.29 0.51
N LYS A 38 14.59 -13.25 1.31
CA LYS A 38 14.39 -13.12 2.76
C LYS A 38 14.93 -11.73 3.08
N ILE A 39 14.05 -10.74 3.25
CA ILE A 39 14.41 -9.39 3.69
C ILE A 39 15.49 -9.57 4.76
N PRO A 40 16.74 -9.11 4.54
CA PRO A 40 17.86 -9.48 5.38
C PRO A 40 17.50 -9.19 6.82
N ASN A 41 17.81 -10.11 7.74
CA ASN A 41 17.71 -9.86 9.18
C ASN A 41 18.81 -8.90 9.66
N ASN A 42 19.36 -8.11 8.73
CA ASN A 42 20.42 -7.17 9.01
C ASN A 42 19.74 -5.85 9.37
N ASP A 43 20.00 -5.33 10.56
CA ASP A 43 19.41 -4.08 11.05
C ASP A 43 19.98 -2.83 10.33
N ASP A 44 20.51 -2.99 9.10
CA ASP A 44 21.03 -1.89 8.29
C ASP A 44 19.90 -1.19 7.53
N PHE A 45 19.27 -0.25 8.24
CA PHE A 45 18.23 0.61 7.70
C PHE A 45 18.67 1.39 6.45
N GLN A 46 19.97 1.68 6.28
CA GLN A 46 20.46 2.44 5.13
C GLN A 46 20.42 1.61 3.85
N GLU A 47 20.78 0.32 3.91
CA GLU A 47 20.68 -0.58 2.77
C GLU A 47 19.22 -0.77 2.32
N HIS A 48 18.30 -0.87 3.28
CA HIS A 48 16.87 -0.92 3.04
C HIS A 48 16.35 0.35 2.38
N GLU A 49 16.71 1.53 2.89
CA GLU A 49 16.34 2.82 2.30
C GLU A 49 16.88 2.97 0.87
N ASN A 50 18.13 2.59 0.61
CA ASN A 50 18.73 2.62 -0.73
C ASN A 50 17.99 1.70 -1.72
N THR A 51 17.66 0.48 -1.28
CA THR A 51 16.91 -0.49 -2.10
C THR A 51 15.52 0.06 -2.45
N LEU A 52 14.83 0.59 -1.45
CA LEU A 52 13.52 1.22 -1.60
C LEU A 52 13.58 2.43 -2.55
N GLN A 53 14.62 3.25 -2.49
CA GLN A 53 14.78 4.38 -3.41
C GLN A 53 14.99 3.93 -4.86
N LEU A 54 15.77 2.88 -5.10
CA LEU A 54 15.95 2.31 -6.44
C LEU A 54 14.63 1.77 -7.01
N LEU A 55 13.86 1.08 -6.16
CA LEU A 55 12.53 0.60 -6.53
C LEU A 55 11.59 1.77 -6.85
N LEU A 56 11.59 2.82 -6.03
CA LEU A 56 10.78 4.00 -6.25
C LEU A 56 11.08 4.65 -7.61
N ASN A 57 12.36 4.83 -7.93
CA ASN A 57 12.80 5.43 -9.19
C ASN A 57 12.30 4.61 -10.39
N TYR A 58 12.43 3.29 -10.36
CA TYR A 58 11.90 2.43 -11.42
C TYR A 58 10.38 2.57 -11.55
N ALA A 59 9.65 2.50 -10.43
CA ALA A 59 8.20 2.55 -10.50
C ALA A 59 7.67 3.91 -10.96
N SER A 60 8.34 5.01 -10.62
CA SER A 60 7.97 6.35 -11.10
C SER A 60 7.96 6.45 -12.64
N ILE A 61 8.83 5.70 -13.32
CA ILE A 61 8.92 5.69 -14.79
C ILE A 61 7.89 4.73 -15.40
N HIS A 62 7.62 3.62 -14.73
CA HIS A 62 6.93 2.48 -15.35
C HIS A 62 5.51 2.23 -14.85
N PHE A 63 5.08 2.84 -13.74
CA PHE A 63 3.76 2.56 -13.16
C PHE A 63 2.60 2.98 -14.07
N GLU A 64 2.77 4.10 -14.79
CA GLU A 64 1.76 4.59 -15.74
C GLU A 64 1.81 3.89 -17.10
N SER A 65 2.86 3.09 -17.36
CA SER A 65 3.06 2.40 -18.63
C SER A 65 1.85 1.55 -19.00
N PRO A 66 1.37 1.59 -20.25
CA PRO A 66 0.29 0.73 -20.72
C PRO A 66 0.67 -0.75 -20.68
N LYS A 67 1.97 -1.06 -20.64
CA LYS A 67 2.51 -2.40 -20.39
C LYS A 67 2.88 -2.48 -18.92
N TYR A 68 1.87 -2.61 -18.07
CA TYR A 68 2.07 -2.93 -16.66
C TYR A 68 2.80 -4.28 -16.58
N SER A 69 4.07 -4.23 -16.21
CA SER A 69 4.97 -5.37 -16.35
C SER A 69 4.84 -6.32 -15.17
N GLN A 70 5.18 -7.60 -15.38
CA GLN A 70 5.38 -8.57 -14.29
C GLN A 70 6.34 -8.03 -13.21
N LEU A 71 7.26 -7.18 -13.62
CA LEU A 71 8.19 -6.51 -12.73
C LEU A 71 7.50 -5.56 -11.75
N MET A 72 6.51 -4.79 -12.19
CA MET A 72 5.74 -3.93 -11.29
C MET A 72 4.97 -4.73 -10.23
N GLN A 73 4.44 -5.90 -10.61
CA GLN A 73 3.79 -6.82 -9.67
C GLN A 73 4.79 -7.35 -8.63
N SER A 74 6.01 -7.73 -9.05
CA SER A 74 7.07 -8.15 -8.13
C SER A 74 7.45 -7.03 -7.17
N MET A 75 7.50 -5.78 -7.63
CA MET A 75 7.80 -4.63 -6.77
C MET A 75 6.72 -4.40 -5.72
N LEU A 76 5.43 -4.47 -6.08
CA LEU A 76 4.35 -4.39 -5.10
C LEU A 76 4.45 -5.50 -4.06
N LEU A 77 4.84 -6.72 -4.46
CA LEU A 77 5.04 -7.82 -3.52
C LEU A 77 6.18 -7.52 -2.53
N ILE A 78 7.27 -6.89 -2.99
CA ILE A 78 8.35 -6.43 -2.11
C ILE A 78 7.79 -5.42 -1.10
N LEU A 79 7.02 -4.43 -1.54
CA LEU A 79 6.43 -3.43 -0.65
C LEU A 79 5.49 -4.05 0.38
N VAL A 80 4.68 -5.03 -0.03
CA VAL A 80 3.85 -5.82 0.90
C VAL A 80 4.75 -6.47 1.97
N ASN A 81 5.83 -7.14 1.58
CA ASN A 81 6.74 -7.79 2.52
C ASN A 81 7.44 -6.80 3.46
N TYR A 82 7.87 -5.64 2.95
CA TYR A 82 8.44 -4.57 3.78
C TYR A 82 7.42 -4.04 4.79
N SER A 83 6.19 -3.79 4.34
CA SER A 83 5.13 -3.23 5.19
C SER A 83 4.64 -4.21 6.27
N ASN A 84 4.69 -5.52 5.98
CA ASN A 84 4.38 -6.56 6.97
C ASN A 84 5.44 -6.65 8.07
N LYS A 85 6.68 -6.22 7.80
CA LYS A 85 7.73 -6.11 8.82
C LYS A 85 7.65 -4.73 9.46
N THR A 86 6.92 -4.63 10.58
CA THR A 86 6.73 -3.41 11.38
C THR A 86 8.03 -2.62 11.59
N VAL A 87 9.16 -3.28 11.87
CA VAL A 87 10.46 -2.62 12.07
C VAL A 87 10.93 -1.82 10.84
N LEU A 88 10.52 -2.20 9.63
CA LEU A 88 10.94 -1.58 8.36
C LEU A 88 9.96 -0.55 7.80
N VAL A 89 8.78 -0.39 8.39
CA VAL A 89 7.85 0.67 8.00
C VAL A 89 8.47 2.08 8.05
N PRO A 90 9.34 2.43 9.03
CA PRO A 90 10.08 3.69 8.99
C PRO A 90 10.86 3.93 7.69
N CYS A 91 11.44 2.88 7.07
CA CYS A 91 12.11 3.02 5.78
C CYS A 91 11.13 3.43 4.69
N LEU A 92 9.96 2.78 4.62
CA LEU A 92 8.92 3.12 3.65
C LEU A 92 8.47 4.59 3.79
N ILE A 93 8.33 5.06 5.04
CA ILE A 93 7.96 6.44 5.33
C ILE A 93 9.06 7.41 4.86
N LYS A 94 10.32 7.13 5.21
CA LYS A 94 11.46 8.00 4.84
C LYS A 94 11.68 8.09 3.33
N THR A 95 11.43 7.02 2.59
CA THR A 95 11.55 7.01 1.12
C THR A 95 10.25 7.39 0.41
N ASP A 96 9.37 8.16 1.06
CA ASP A 96 8.15 8.77 0.49
C ASP A 96 7.12 7.80 -0.14
N TYR A 97 7.14 6.52 0.24
CA TYR A 97 6.12 5.58 -0.25
C TYR A 97 4.68 5.97 0.11
N PRO A 98 4.35 6.58 1.26
CA PRO A 98 2.98 7.01 1.54
C PRO A 98 2.39 7.88 0.42
N SER A 99 3.15 8.85 -0.10
CA SER A 99 2.72 9.73 -1.19
C SER A 99 2.52 8.97 -2.50
N VAL A 100 3.51 8.13 -2.83
CA VAL A 100 3.52 7.35 -4.07
C VAL A 100 2.38 6.31 -4.12
N LEU A 101 2.15 5.59 -3.03
CA LEU A 101 1.08 4.60 -2.93
C LEU A 101 -0.30 5.23 -3.11
N LEU A 102 -0.53 6.43 -2.59
CA LEU A 102 -1.78 7.16 -2.78
C LEU A 102 -1.96 7.65 -4.21
N THR A 103 -0.87 8.04 -4.87
CA THR A 103 -0.89 8.37 -6.30
C THR A 103 -1.25 7.15 -7.13
N TRP A 104 -0.64 6.00 -6.84
CA TRP A 104 -0.92 4.73 -7.49
C TRP A 104 -2.36 4.26 -7.28
N LEU A 105 -2.89 4.43 -6.07
CA LEU A 105 -4.28 4.10 -5.74
C LEU A 105 -5.27 4.90 -6.59
N ASN A 106 -5.00 6.20 -6.79
CA ASN A 106 -5.81 7.06 -7.66
C ASN A 106 -5.72 6.64 -9.14
N LEU A 107 -4.53 6.23 -9.60
CA LEU A 107 -4.35 5.76 -10.98
C LEU A 107 -5.08 4.43 -11.24
N ILE A 108 -5.02 3.48 -10.29
CA ILE A 108 -5.73 2.20 -10.41
C ILE A 108 -7.26 2.40 -10.39
N SER A 109 -7.73 3.38 -9.61
CA SER A 109 -9.17 3.73 -9.58
C SER A 109 -9.74 4.04 -10.96
N ASN A 110 -8.89 4.53 -11.86
CA ASN A 110 -9.27 4.92 -13.22
C ASN A 110 -9.05 3.80 -14.26
N ARG A 111 -8.45 2.66 -13.90
CA ARG A 111 -7.92 1.66 -14.85
C ARG A 111 -8.50 0.25 -14.74
N GLU A 112 -9.55 -0.01 -13.95
CA GLU A 112 -10.10 -1.37 -13.69
C GLU A 112 -9.03 -2.42 -13.26
N LEU A 113 -7.87 -1.97 -12.74
CA LEU A 113 -6.76 -2.83 -12.33
C LEU A 113 -6.98 -3.39 -10.90
N SER A 114 -8.08 -4.12 -10.71
CA SER A 114 -8.59 -4.52 -9.40
C SER A 114 -7.63 -5.38 -8.57
N ARG A 115 -6.76 -6.18 -9.19
CA ARG A 115 -5.90 -7.15 -8.47
C ARG A 115 -4.80 -6.53 -7.63
N ASP A 116 -4.31 -5.35 -7.99
CA ASP A 116 -3.23 -4.68 -7.26
C ASP A 116 -3.75 -3.67 -6.22
N ALA A 117 -5.04 -3.32 -6.29
CA ALA A 117 -5.69 -2.48 -5.30
C ALA A 117 -5.60 -3.07 -3.89
N ASP A 118 -5.85 -4.37 -3.73
CA ASP A 118 -5.75 -5.08 -2.44
C ASP A 118 -4.36 -4.90 -1.82
N ARG A 119 -3.30 -5.01 -2.64
CA ARG A 119 -1.92 -4.88 -2.20
C ARG A 119 -1.59 -3.45 -1.79
N LEU A 120 -2.00 -2.47 -2.59
CA LEU A 120 -1.77 -1.05 -2.27
C LEU A 120 -2.46 -0.66 -0.97
N VAL A 121 -3.74 -1.00 -0.84
CA VAL A 121 -4.52 -0.70 0.37
C VAL A 121 -3.93 -1.45 1.57
N GLY A 122 -3.48 -2.69 1.40
CA GLY A 122 -2.78 -3.45 2.44
C GLY A 122 -1.49 -2.78 2.91
N VAL A 123 -0.66 -2.27 2.00
CA VAL A 123 0.56 -1.53 2.37
C VAL A 123 0.21 -0.23 3.11
N ILE A 124 -0.78 0.53 2.63
CA ILE A 124 -1.25 1.76 3.30
C ILE A 124 -1.78 1.44 4.70
N TYR A 125 -2.57 0.37 4.84
CA TYR A 125 -3.06 -0.11 6.13
C TYR A 125 -1.89 -0.40 7.08
N ASN A 126 -0.88 -1.15 6.62
CA ASN A 126 0.29 -1.47 7.44
C ASN A 126 1.06 -0.22 7.88
N ILE A 127 1.22 0.78 7.00
CA ILE A 127 1.82 2.07 7.35
C ILE A 127 0.97 2.78 8.42
N SER A 128 -0.36 2.76 8.31
CA SER A 128 -1.27 3.42 9.26
C SER A 128 -1.28 2.81 10.66
N ARG A 129 -0.66 1.65 10.87
CA ARG A 129 -0.46 1.06 12.19
C ARG A 129 0.66 1.73 13.00
N HIS A 130 1.46 2.58 12.35
CA HIS A 130 2.58 3.30 12.95
C HIS A 130 2.21 4.74 13.25
N GLU A 131 2.65 5.28 14.39
CA GLU A 131 2.36 6.67 14.78
C GLU A 131 2.89 7.69 13.74
N ASN A 132 4.15 7.54 13.31
CA ASN A 132 4.71 8.37 12.24
C ASN A 132 3.98 8.15 10.90
N GLY A 133 3.51 6.92 10.66
CA GLY A 133 2.71 6.60 9.47
C GLY A 133 1.36 7.31 9.48
N ILE A 134 0.67 7.34 10.63
CA ILE A 134 -0.58 8.08 10.82
C ILE A 134 -0.37 9.57 10.54
N GLN A 135 0.68 10.17 11.09
CA GLN A 135 0.98 11.59 10.89
C GLN A 135 1.19 11.92 9.40
N VAL A 136 2.00 11.12 8.70
CA VAL A 136 2.27 11.33 7.27
C VAL A 136 1.03 11.06 6.40
N LEU A 137 0.27 10.00 6.66
CA LEU A 137 -0.95 9.72 5.91
C LEU A 137 -2.04 10.79 6.15
N ASN A 138 -2.14 11.31 7.37
CA ASN A 138 -3.05 12.42 7.66
C ASN A 138 -2.65 13.71 6.93
N SER A 139 -1.35 14.03 6.85
CA SER A 139 -0.89 15.20 6.08
C SER A 139 -1.16 15.06 4.58
N LEU A 140 -1.26 13.83 4.07
CA LEU A 140 -1.59 13.51 2.68
C LEU A 140 -3.11 13.39 2.40
N ASN A 141 -3.95 13.73 3.37
CA ASN A 141 -5.42 13.64 3.26
C ASN A 141 -5.92 12.23 2.87
N THR A 142 -5.25 11.19 3.37
CA THR A 142 -5.51 9.78 2.99
C THR A 142 -6.96 9.37 3.23
N THR A 143 -7.60 9.82 4.32
CA THR A 143 -9.00 9.47 4.60
C THR A 143 -9.94 9.85 3.45
N ASN A 144 -9.77 11.03 2.85
CA ASN A 144 -10.64 11.46 1.75
C ASN A 144 -10.34 10.69 0.46
N LYS A 145 -9.06 10.42 0.17
CA LYS A 145 -8.65 9.59 -0.96
C LYS A 145 -9.22 8.16 -0.87
N LEU A 146 -9.20 7.55 0.33
CA LEU A 146 -9.80 6.24 0.54
C LEU A 146 -11.33 6.25 0.39
N LYS A 147 -12.01 7.31 0.86
CA LYS A 147 -13.47 7.46 0.64
C LYS A 147 -13.82 7.55 -0.85
N GLU A 148 -13.03 8.27 -1.63
CA GLU A 148 -13.21 8.35 -3.08
C GLU A 148 -12.95 7.01 -3.74
N PHE A 149 -11.85 6.35 -3.36
CA PHE A 149 -11.50 5.01 -3.83
C PHE A 149 -12.65 3.99 -3.62
N GLN A 150 -13.23 3.95 -2.41
CA GLN A 150 -14.32 3.03 -2.07
C GLN A 150 -15.59 3.24 -2.91
N LYS A 151 -15.87 4.46 -3.39
CA LYS A 151 -17.05 4.71 -4.25
C LYS A 151 -16.96 3.95 -5.58
N HIS A 152 -15.75 3.68 -6.04
CA HIS A 152 -15.48 3.05 -7.33
C HIS A 152 -15.12 1.56 -7.20
N HIS A 153 -14.97 1.04 -5.98
CA HIS A 153 -14.53 -0.33 -5.70
C HIS A 153 -15.51 -1.07 -4.78
N GLN A 154 -16.13 -2.14 -5.29
CA GLN A 154 -17.12 -2.93 -4.55
C GLN A 154 -16.54 -4.17 -3.85
N ASN A 155 -15.22 -4.38 -3.86
CA ASN A 155 -14.61 -5.52 -3.17
C ASN A 155 -14.74 -5.37 -1.64
N SER A 156 -15.37 -6.36 -1.00
CA SER A 156 -15.64 -6.35 0.45
C SER A 156 -14.38 -6.29 1.30
N ASP A 157 -13.34 -7.07 0.95
CA ASP A 157 -12.11 -7.13 1.73
C ASP A 157 -11.31 -5.82 1.62
N ILE A 158 -11.27 -5.20 0.44
CA ILE A 158 -10.67 -3.86 0.28
C ILE A 158 -11.46 -2.84 1.10
N ASN A 159 -12.79 -2.90 1.04
CA ASN A 159 -13.63 -1.97 1.78
C ASN A 159 -13.40 -2.08 3.29
N ILE A 160 -13.21 -3.28 3.82
CA ILE A 160 -12.84 -3.51 5.22
C ILE A 160 -11.47 -2.88 5.53
N LEU A 161 -10.45 -3.12 4.70
CA LEU A 161 -9.12 -2.51 4.90
C LEU A 161 -9.16 -0.98 4.85
N CYS A 162 -9.93 -0.40 3.93
CA CYS A 162 -10.15 1.05 3.85
C CYS A 162 -10.82 1.57 5.12
N MET A 163 -11.87 0.90 5.62
CA MET A 163 -12.54 1.27 6.88
C MET A 163 -11.60 1.21 8.07
N MET A 164 -10.82 0.14 8.18
CA MET A 164 -9.81 -0.05 9.23
C MET A 164 -8.76 1.05 9.18
N THR A 165 -8.22 1.35 7.99
CA THR A 165 -7.26 2.43 7.79
C THR A 165 -7.85 3.79 8.19
N MET A 166 -9.07 4.12 7.76
CA MET A 166 -9.73 5.37 8.14
C MET A 166 -9.96 5.47 9.65
N ALA A 167 -10.28 4.37 10.33
CA ALA A 167 -10.42 4.33 11.78
C ALA A 167 -9.08 4.59 12.47
N LEU A 168 -7.98 3.99 11.99
CA LEU A 168 -6.63 4.22 12.50
C LEU A 168 -6.18 5.68 12.32
N LEU A 169 -6.57 6.32 11.22
CA LEU A 169 -6.21 7.71 10.91
C LEU A 169 -7.03 8.75 11.69
N SER A 170 -8.18 8.37 12.26
CA SER A 170 -9.08 9.29 12.94
C SER A 170 -8.56 9.67 14.33
N THR A 171 -8.66 10.95 14.68
CA THR A 171 -8.41 11.44 16.05
C THR A 171 -9.58 11.08 16.98
N PRO A 172 -9.40 11.12 18.30
CA PRO A 172 -10.48 10.88 19.26
C PRO A 172 -11.67 11.83 19.06
N GLU A 173 -11.41 13.10 18.76
CA GLU A 173 -12.44 14.11 18.48
C GLU A 173 -13.19 13.80 17.19
N GLN A 174 -12.49 13.34 16.15
CA GLN A 174 -13.12 12.93 14.90
C GLN A 174 -14.01 11.70 15.09
N ILE A 175 -13.57 10.74 15.90
CA ILE A 175 -14.37 9.56 16.26
C ILE A 175 -15.64 9.99 17.01
N LYS A 176 -15.50 10.91 17.99
CA LYS A 176 -16.62 11.48 18.75
C LYS A 176 -17.60 12.28 17.90
N ASN A 177 -17.13 12.98 16.88
CA ASN A 177 -17.97 13.82 16.03
C ASN A 177 -18.64 13.01 14.90
N ASP A 178 -18.07 11.87 14.51
CA ASP A 178 -18.56 11.00 13.43
C ASP A 178 -19.03 9.63 13.96
N ARG A 179 -19.78 9.65 15.06
CA ARG A 179 -20.24 8.43 15.78
C ARG A 179 -20.94 7.43 14.88
N ARG A 180 -21.79 7.92 13.98
CA ARG A 180 -22.58 7.04 13.11
C ARG A 180 -21.68 6.20 12.20
N ARG A 181 -20.67 6.82 11.55
CA ARG A 181 -19.73 6.07 10.71
C ARG A 181 -18.86 5.14 11.55
N MET A 182 -18.36 5.62 12.69
CA MET A 182 -17.48 4.81 13.53
C MET A 182 -18.19 3.60 14.15
N ASN A 183 -19.44 3.75 14.57
CA ASN A 183 -20.26 2.63 15.04
C ASN A 183 -20.51 1.63 13.90
N ASN A 184 -20.85 2.09 12.70
CA ASN A 184 -21.01 1.20 11.55
C ASN A 184 -19.73 0.42 11.21
N ILE A 185 -18.55 1.04 11.36
CA ILE A 185 -17.26 0.35 11.18
C ILE A 185 -17.07 -0.67 12.30
N LEU A 186 -17.28 -0.27 13.56
CA LEU A 186 -17.15 -1.15 14.72
C LEU A 186 -18.06 -2.38 14.63
N ASP A 187 -19.34 -2.19 14.29
CA ASP A 187 -20.32 -3.27 14.14
C ASP A 187 -19.87 -4.30 13.10
N GLN A 188 -19.38 -3.84 11.94
CA GLN A 188 -18.86 -4.71 10.90
C GLN A 188 -17.60 -5.47 11.34
N LEU A 189 -16.69 -4.82 12.07
CA LEU A 189 -15.50 -5.48 12.60
C LEU A 189 -15.85 -6.51 13.68
N LEU A 190 -16.80 -6.22 14.55
CA LEU A 190 -17.29 -7.16 15.57
C LEU A 190 -17.99 -8.36 14.93
N GLU A 191 -18.80 -8.14 13.91
CA GLU A 191 -19.44 -9.22 13.15
C GLU A 191 -18.39 -10.16 12.52
N ILE A 192 -17.35 -9.59 11.90
CA ILE A 192 -16.19 -10.33 11.38
C ILE A 192 -15.53 -11.19 12.47
N ILE A 193 -15.26 -10.61 13.64
CA ILE A 193 -14.63 -11.32 14.78
C ILE A 193 -15.51 -12.46 15.28
N VAL A 194 -16.82 -12.20 15.45
CA VAL A 194 -17.79 -13.21 15.90
C VAL A 194 -17.91 -14.33 14.88
N ASN A 195 -18.01 -14.01 13.59
CA ASN A 195 -18.10 -15.01 12.53
C ASN A 195 -16.82 -15.85 12.44
N ALA A 196 -15.64 -15.24 12.60
CA ALA A 196 -14.36 -15.95 12.64
C ALA A 196 -14.25 -16.90 13.84
N SER A 197 -14.80 -16.53 14.99
CA SER A 197 -14.83 -17.42 16.17
C SER A 197 -15.71 -18.66 15.95
N LYS A 198 -16.68 -18.60 15.03
CA LYS A 198 -17.64 -19.68 14.72
C LYS A 198 -17.20 -20.57 13.55
N GLN A 199 -16.42 -20.02 12.60
CA GLN A 199 -16.02 -20.69 11.36
C GLN A 199 -14.48 -20.64 11.23
N SER A 200 -13.82 -21.78 11.49
CA SER A 200 -12.36 -21.81 11.68
C SER A 200 -11.52 -21.70 10.40
N PHE A 201 -12.08 -21.99 9.21
CA PHE A 201 -11.28 -22.14 7.99
C PHE A 201 -11.30 -20.91 7.05
N ASP A 202 -12.43 -20.21 6.92
CA ASP A 202 -12.56 -19.13 5.92
C ASP A 202 -11.70 -17.89 6.25
N TYR A 203 -11.34 -17.71 7.52
CA TYR A 203 -10.51 -16.59 7.98
C TYR A 203 -9.01 -16.86 7.90
N LEU A 204 -8.58 -18.10 7.65
CA LEU A 204 -7.17 -18.43 7.42
C LEU A 204 -6.68 -17.93 6.05
N TYR A 205 -7.59 -17.71 5.09
CA TYR A 205 -7.26 -17.35 3.71
C TYR A 205 -7.59 -15.90 3.34
N ARG A 206 -8.01 -15.07 4.29
CA ARG A 206 -8.23 -13.64 4.05
C ARG A 206 -6.90 -12.89 4.00
N VAL A 207 -6.93 -11.71 3.37
CA VAL A 207 -5.76 -10.81 3.18
C VAL A 207 -5.18 -10.31 4.52
N TRP A 208 -5.91 -10.47 5.64
CA TRP A 208 -5.55 -9.99 6.96
C TRP A 208 -5.92 -11.00 8.04
N HIS A 209 -5.11 -11.07 9.10
CA HIS A 209 -5.35 -11.94 10.25
C HIS A 209 -6.47 -11.37 11.15
N ILE A 210 -7.21 -12.23 11.86
CA ILE A 210 -8.35 -11.80 12.69
C ILE A 210 -7.98 -10.84 13.83
N SER A 211 -6.70 -10.83 14.24
CA SER A 211 -6.19 -9.85 15.20
C SER A 211 -6.27 -8.41 14.69
N GLU A 212 -6.27 -8.21 13.38
CA GLU A 212 -6.27 -6.87 12.78
C GLU A 212 -7.61 -6.14 13.01
N PRO A 213 -8.79 -6.70 12.67
CA PRO A 213 -10.09 -6.15 13.09
C PRO A 213 -10.21 -5.92 14.60
N LEU A 214 -9.64 -6.81 15.41
CA LEU A 214 -9.69 -6.70 16.86
C LEU A 214 -8.91 -5.47 17.36
N ILE A 215 -7.69 -5.26 16.85
CA ILE A 215 -6.85 -4.10 17.20
C ILE A 215 -7.58 -2.79 16.84
N VAL A 216 -8.18 -2.72 15.65
CA VAL A 216 -8.92 -1.54 15.22
C VAL A 216 -10.17 -1.32 16.07
N SER A 217 -10.89 -2.40 16.41
CA SER A 217 -12.06 -2.33 17.29
C SER A 217 -11.67 -1.78 18.66
N VAL A 218 -10.59 -2.31 19.27
CA VAL A 218 -10.03 -1.80 20.53
C VAL A 218 -9.69 -0.33 20.42
N ARG A 219 -9.10 0.13 19.30
CA ARG A 219 -8.81 1.56 19.11
C ARG A 219 -10.08 2.41 19.12
N LEU A 220 -11.10 2.02 18.35
CA LEU A 220 -12.39 2.74 18.29
C LEU A 220 -13.10 2.78 19.66
N ILE A 221 -12.97 1.70 20.42
CA ILE A 221 -13.52 1.48 21.77
C ILE A 221 -12.76 2.30 22.83
N CYS A 222 -11.43 2.26 22.82
CA CYS A 222 -10.58 2.85 23.85
C CYS A 222 -10.52 4.37 23.76
N TYR A 223 -10.76 4.97 22.59
CA TYR A 223 -10.76 6.42 22.45
C TYR A 223 -12.03 7.11 22.96
N ASP A 224 -13.08 6.36 23.33
CA ASP A 224 -14.32 6.97 23.82
C ASP A 224 -15.04 6.16 24.90
N ARG A 225 -14.44 5.99 26.09
CA ARG A 225 -15.18 5.54 27.29
C ARG A 225 -15.69 4.09 27.29
N THR A 226 -15.12 3.15 26.51
CA THR A 226 -15.56 1.75 26.67
C THR A 226 -15.14 1.14 28.01
N LEU A 227 -14.05 1.65 28.63
CA LEU A 227 -13.78 1.32 30.03
C LEU A 227 -14.95 1.82 30.91
N ASP A 228 -15.43 3.05 30.74
CA ASP A 228 -16.54 3.56 31.54
C ASP A 228 -17.87 2.85 31.22
N TYR A 229 -18.14 2.50 29.95
CA TYR A 229 -19.36 1.78 29.56
C TYR A 229 -19.35 0.33 30.06
N ILE A 230 -18.22 -0.38 29.95
CA ILE A 230 -18.04 -1.72 30.54
C ILE A 230 -18.09 -1.62 32.07
N LEU A 231 -17.47 -0.62 32.72
CA LEU A 231 -17.53 -0.43 34.17
C LEU A 231 -18.92 0.02 34.68
N GLN A 232 -19.74 0.66 33.84
CA GLN A 232 -21.10 1.09 34.19
C GLN A 232 -22.16 0.01 33.92
N HIS A 233 -21.83 -1.01 33.12
CA HIS A 233 -22.75 -2.08 32.71
C HIS A 233 -22.21 -3.50 33.00
N ALA A 234 -21.14 -3.62 33.79
CA ALA A 234 -20.69 -4.85 34.46
C ALA A 234 -21.12 -4.81 35.93
#